data_AF-A0A7V5WH86-F1
#
_entry.id   AF-A0A7V5WH86-F1
#
_cell.length_a   1.000
_cell.length_b   1.000
_cell.length_c   1.000
_cell.angle_alpha   90.00
_cell.angle_beta   90.00
_cell.angle_gamma   90.00
#
_symmetry.space_group_name_H-M   'P 1'
#
loop_
_entity.id
_entity.type
_entity.pdbx_description
1 polymer ?
#
loop_
_entity_poly.entity_id
_entity_poly.type
_entity_poly.pdbx_seq_one_letter_code
_entity_poly.pdbx_strand_id
1 'polypeptide(L)'
;MTLSIRLFDFLQLLLLNRYVFFVLLLLGYTRIMKLYGGLPSLMQAWRFEIPLLLYCYFFGNTITRKTPLQPVIVAAPIVLLYAVYDFYHLQFGRLPRLIALAEVPELMAVMPLWLKALLIAIIGTTLFIFFLTVRWGAVLPMTLGVLPLAGLFVAVESYPVSFMKAFEKTQKGIVTYSDVMSVANNGRISMTLYNEARRKSMREKTAHYLENPYYLLDVDKVIAKVKEQRSRRNVHLIVLESFLDPELLLDAEFSRNPAHPDFEKIFKRKGGAVHFPGLRGCNGPGRI
;
A
#
# COMPACT_ATOMS: atom_id res chain seq x y z
N MET A 1 12.85 34.79 36.31
CA MET A 1 11.59 35.19 35.64
C MET A 1 11.75 35.50 34.14
N THR A 2 12.95 35.83 33.66
CA THR A 2 13.25 36.13 32.24
C THR A 2 13.34 34.91 31.30
N LEU A 3 13.60 33.70 31.84
CA LEU A 3 13.70 32.48 31.05
C LEU A 3 12.34 32.01 30.50
N SER A 4 11.25 32.21 31.26
CA SER A 4 9.89 31.81 30.89
C SER A 4 9.33 32.64 29.74
N ILE A 5 9.72 33.91 29.63
CA ILE A 5 9.21 34.83 28.60
C ILE A 5 9.83 34.47 27.25
N ARG A 6 11.14 34.20 27.20
CA ARG A 6 11.82 33.72 25.98
C ARG A 6 11.31 32.37 25.51
N LEU A 7 10.97 31.46 26.44
CA LEU A 7 10.39 30.17 26.08
C LEU A 7 9.00 30.33 25.47
N PHE A 8 8.20 31.26 25.98
CA PHE A 8 6.87 31.56 25.48
C PHE A 8 6.90 32.24 24.11
N ASP A 9 7.80 33.20 23.91
CA ASP A 9 8.01 33.85 22.60
C ASP A 9 8.55 32.86 21.56
N PHE A 10 9.46 31.97 21.97
CA PHE A 10 9.97 30.90 21.12
C PHE A 10 8.88 29.89 20.75
N LEU A 11 8.04 29.47 21.71
CA LEU A 11 6.88 28.60 21.46
C LEU A 11 5.84 29.28 20.56
N GLN A 12 5.60 30.58 20.72
CA GLN A 12 4.73 31.35 19.83
C GLN A 12 5.30 31.43 18.42
N LEU A 13 6.60 31.73 18.25
CA LEU A 13 7.27 31.72 16.95
C LEU A 13 7.26 30.34 16.29
N LEU A 14 7.42 29.27 17.08
CA LEU A 14 7.40 27.90 16.61
C LEU A 14 5.98 27.46 16.21
N LEU A 15 4.95 27.87 16.96
CA LEU A 15 3.53 27.60 16.64
C LEU A 15 3.00 28.49 15.50
N LEU A 16 3.52 29.72 15.36
CA LEU A 16 3.23 30.60 14.20
C LEU A 16 3.89 30.09 12.91
N ASN A 17 4.84 29.17 13.01
CA ASN A 17 5.47 28.61 11.83
C ASN A 17 4.48 27.68 11.11
N ARG A 18 4.05 28.10 9.92
CA ARG A 18 3.13 27.36 9.03
C ARG A 18 3.51 25.89 8.78
N TYR A 19 4.79 25.53 8.86
CA TYR A 19 5.26 24.15 8.71
C TYR A 19 4.97 23.30 9.94
N VAL A 20 5.16 23.88 11.13
CA VAL A 20 4.86 23.22 12.41
C VAL A 20 3.35 23.04 12.55
N PHE A 21 2.58 24.08 12.22
CA PHE A 21 1.12 24.00 12.22
C PHE A 21 0.61 22.90 11.27
N PHE A 22 1.17 22.80 10.06
CA PHE A 22 0.81 21.74 9.10
C PHE A 22 1.10 20.33 9.64
N VAL A 23 2.28 20.11 10.23
CA VAL A 23 2.63 18.81 10.82
C VAL A 23 1.72 18.49 12.02
N LEU A 24 1.46 19.46 12.90
CA LEU A 24 0.55 19.27 14.03
C LEU A 24 -0.87 18.97 13.56
N LEU A 25 -1.35 19.64 12.52
CA LEU A 25 -2.65 19.39 11.91
C LEU A 25 -2.73 17.95 11.39
N LEU A 26 -1.72 17.47 10.65
CA LEU A 26 -1.68 16.09 10.16
C LEU A 26 -1.56 15.05 11.29
N LEU A 27 -0.74 15.33 12.31
CA LEU A 27 -0.62 14.46 13.48
C LEU A 27 -1.94 14.38 14.25
N GLY A 28 -2.60 15.52 14.46
CA GLY A 28 -3.91 15.61 15.09
C GLY A 28 -4.97 14.86 14.29
N TYR A 29 -5.06 15.12 12.98
CA TYR A 29 -5.97 14.43 12.07
C TYR A 29 -5.77 12.91 12.11
N THR A 30 -4.53 12.42 11.95
CA THR A 30 -4.26 10.97 11.96
C THR A 30 -4.49 10.34 13.34
N ARG A 31 -4.35 11.11 14.43
CA ARG A 31 -4.68 10.65 15.78
C ARG A 31 -6.19 10.49 15.95
N ILE A 32 -6.98 11.45 15.45
CA ILE A 32 -8.45 11.39 15.46
C ILE A 32 -8.91 10.20 14.64
N MET A 33 -8.41 10.04 13.41
CA MET A 33 -8.80 8.91 12.55
C MET A 33 -8.47 7.56 13.17
N LYS A 34 -7.33 7.43 13.87
CA LYS A 34 -7.01 6.21 14.62
C LYS A 34 -8.09 5.85 15.66
N LEU A 35 -8.71 6.83 16.31
CA LEU A 35 -9.78 6.59 17.30
C LEU A 35 -11.05 6.04 16.64
N TYR A 36 -11.33 6.44 15.39
CA TYR A 36 -12.46 5.94 14.60
C TYR A 36 -12.16 4.64 13.84
N GLY A 37 -11.04 3.95 14.15
CA GLY A 37 -10.64 2.71 13.47
C GLY A 37 -9.90 2.91 12.15
N GLY A 38 -9.50 4.14 11.82
CA GLY A 38 -8.67 4.45 10.66
C GLY A 38 -7.21 4.01 10.82
N LEU A 39 -6.38 4.33 9.83
CA LEU A 39 -4.98 3.89 9.83
C LEU A 39 -4.19 4.53 11.01
N PRO A 40 -3.11 3.89 11.46
CA PRO A 40 -2.33 4.35 12.60
C PRO A 40 -1.75 5.76 12.40
N SER A 41 -1.45 6.40 13.54
CA SER A 41 -0.91 7.77 13.56
C SER A 41 0.49 7.84 12.97
N LEU A 42 0.80 8.97 12.34
CA LEU A 42 2.07 9.29 11.70
C LEU A 42 3.27 9.43 12.65
N MET A 43 3.07 9.41 13.98
CA MET A 43 4.13 9.71 14.95
C MET A 43 5.41 8.88 14.77
N GLN A 44 5.29 7.62 14.34
CA GLN A 44 6.44 6.74 14.19
C GLN A 44 7.11 6.84 12.81
N ALA A 45 6.42 7.42 11.82
CA ALA A 45 6.84 7.53 10.41
C ALA A 45 7.71 8.78 10.14
N TRP A 46 8.55 9.17 11.09
CA TRP A 46 9.32 10.42 11.01
C TRP A 46 10.48 10.37 10.02
N ARG A 47 10.91 9.18 9.58
CA ARG A 47 12.12 8.99 8.77
C ARG A 47 11.94 9.35 7.29
N PHE A 48 10.81 9.02 6.69
CA PHE A 48 10.58 9.23 5.26
C PHE A 48 9.27 9.96 5.00
N GLU A 49 8.16 9.55 5.60
CA GLU A 49 6.85 10.15 5.37
C GLU A 49 6.77 11.62 5.80
N ILE A 50 7.17 11.97 7.03
CA ILE A 50 7.11 13.37 7.50
C ILE A 50 8.03 14.30 6.66
N PRO A 51 9.31 13.94 6.39
CA PRO A 51 10.15 14.72 5.49
C PRO A 51 9.56 14.88 4.08
N LEU A 52 8.97 13.81 3.52
CA LEU A 52 8.31 13.85 2.22
C LEU A 52 7.11 14.81 2.23
N LEU A 53 6.28 14.78 3.27
CA LEU A 53 5.12 15.65 3.41
C LEU A 53 5.54 17.12 3.57
N LEU A 54 6.54 17.38 4.40
CA LEU A 54 7.12 18.72 4.55
C LEU A 54 7.71 19.23 3.24
N TYR A 55 8.38 18.35 2.49
CA TYR A 55 8.91 18.66 1.18
C TYR A 55 7.79 19.02 0.19
N CYS A 56 6.75 18.20 0.08
CA CYS A 56 5.58 18.47 -0.78
C CYS A 56 4.88 19.77 -0.39
N TYR A 57 4.73 20.03 0.91
CA TYR A 57 4.12 21.25 1.41
C TYR A 57 4.98 22.49 1.15
N PHE A 58 6.31 22.39 1.34
CA PHE A 58 7.26 23.45 0.97
C PHE A 58 7.20 23.74 -0.53
N PHE A 59 7.24 22.68 -1.35
CA PHE A 59 7.17 22.77 -2.81
C PHE A 59 5.86 23.40 -3.30
N GLY A 60 4.72 23.02 -2.72
CA GLY A 60 3.45 23.66 -3.03
C GLY A 60 3.44 25.15 -2.66
N ASN A 61 4.04 25.53 -1.53
CA ASN A 61 4.16 26.92 -1.11
C ASN A 61 5.12 27.76 -1.99
N THR A 62 6.11 27.16 -2.65
CA THR A 62 7.00 27.90 -3.56
C THR A 62 6.35 28.14 -4.93
N ILE A 63 5.52 27.21 -5.40
CA ILE A 63 4.86 27.29 -6.70
C ILE A 63 3.60 28.16 -6.67
N THR A 64 2.87 28.18 -5.57
CA THR A 64 1.59 28.90 -5.47
C THR A 64 1.78 30.42 -5.25
N ARG A 65 0.77 31.20 -5.62
CA ARG A 65 0.74 32.66 -5.40
C ARG A 65 0.69 32.95 -3.89
N LYS A 66 1.46 33.95 -3.46
CA LYS A 66 1.46 34.43 -2.06
C LYS A 66 0.10 35.06 -1.76
N THR A 67 -0.74 34.33 -1.04
CA THR A 67 -2.04 34.76 -0.53
C THR A 67 -2.13 34.37 0.95
N PRO A 68 -2.95 35.04 1.77
CA PRO A 68 -3.11 34.67 3.18
C PRO A 68 -3.62 33.22 3.35
N LEU A 69 -4.39 32.72 2.37
CA LEU A 69 -4.93 31.36 2.35
C LEU A 69 -4.00 30.32 1.71
N GLN A 70 -2.83 30.74 1.20
CA GLN A 70 -1.86 29.86 0.55
C GLN A 70 -1.52 28.61 1.38
N PRO A 71 -1.21 28.71 2.69
CA PRO A 71 -0.89 27.54 3.51
C PRO A 71 -2.02 26.50 3.52
N VAL A 72 -3.28 26.95 3.57
CA VAL A 72 -4.45 26.08 3.60
C VAL A 72 -4.68 25.43 2.24
N ILE A 73 -4.58 26.21 1.16
CA ILE A 73 -4.76 25.72 -0.22
C ILE A 73 -3.71 24.65 -0.56
N VAL A 74 -2.47 24.80 -0.09
CA VAL A 74 -1.41 23.82 -0.30
C VAL A 74 -1.57 22.59 0.60
N ALA A 75 -2.02 22.76 1.85
CA ALA A 75 -2.26 21.64 2.76
C ALA A 75 -3.46 20.78 2.31
N ALA A 76 -4.50 21.40 1.77
CA ALA A 76 -5.76 20.75 1.40
C ALA A 76 -5.58 19.48 0.53
N PRO A 77 -4.85 19.49 -0.60
CA PRO A 77 -4.66 18.27 -1.41
C PRO A 77 -3.89 17.17 -0.66
N ILE A 78 -2.96 17.53 0.23
CA ILE A 78 -2.19 16.56 1.02
C ILE A 78 -3.08 15.91 2.09
N VAL A 79 -3.86 16.71 2.81
CA VAL A 79 -4.82 16.22 3.81
C VAL A 79 -5.92 15.39 3.14
N LEU A 80 -6.41 15.83 1.98
CA LEU A 80 -7.39 15.08 1.20
C LEU A 80 -6.85 13.72 0.75
N LEU A 81 -5.59 13.65 0.30
CA LEU A 81 -4.94 12.38 -0.02
C LEU A 81 -4.96 11.44 1.19
N TYR A 82 -4.66 11.96 2.39
CA TYR A 82 -4.72 11.20 3.64
C TYR A 82 -6.14 10.75 4.00
N ALA A 83 -7.13 11.60 3.78
CA ALA A 83 -8.54 11.25 3.95
C ALA A 83 -8.96 10.10 3.02
N VAL A 84 -8.47 10.09 1.78
CA VAL A 84 -8.70 8.97 0.85
C VAL A 84 -8.09 7.67 1.38
N TYR A 85 -6.85 7.71 1.91
CA TYR A 85 -6.23 6.53 2.52
C TYR A 85 -7.03 5.97 3.69
N ASP A 86 -7.45 6.85 4.61
CA ASP A 86 -8.18 6.41 5.80
C ASP A 86 -9.59 5.93 5.46
N PHE A 87 -10.31 6.62 4.57
CA PHE A 87 -11.62 6.19 4.09
C PHE A 87 -11.54 4.83 3.37
N TYR A 88 -10.56 4.65 2.50
CA TYR A 88 -10.35 3.38 1.80
C TYR A 88 -10.05 2.25 2.80
N HIS A 89 -9.24 2.52 3.83
CA HIS A 89 -8.97 1.52 4.87
C HIS A 89 -10.21 1.16 5.69
N LEU A 90 -11.03 2.15 6.06
CA LEU A 90 -12.27 1.91 6.80
C LEU A 90 -13.27 1.05 6.01
N GLN A 91 -13.32 1.22 4.69
CA GLN A 91 -14.24 0.47 3.83
C GLN A 91 -13.72 -0.94 3.50
N PHE A 92 -12.43 -1.08 3.20
CA PHE A 92 -11.88 -2.33 2.64
C PHE A 92 -10.93 -3.08 3.57
N GLY A 93 -10.62 -2.55 4.77
CA GLY A 93 -9.70 -3.14 5.74
C GLY A 93 -8.24 -3.25 5.27
N ARG A 94 -7.90 -2.69 4.10
CA ARG A 94 -6.59 -2.82 3.44
C ARG A 94 -6.08 -1.46 2.98
N LEU A 95 -4.78 -1.34 2.69
CA LEU A 95 -4.25 -0.12 2.08
C LEU A 95 -4.59 -0.06 0.59
N PRO A 96 -4.87 1.15 0.06
CA PRO A 96 -5.00 1.33 -1.37
C PRO A 96 -3.65 1.06 -2.03
N ARG A 97 -3.67 0.25 -3.08
CA ARG A 97 -2.50 -0.06 -3.91
C ARG A 97 -2.59 0.79 -5.17
N LEU A 98 -1.45 1.10 -5.80
CA LEU A 98 -1.48 1.87 -7.05
C LEU A 98 -2.22 1.15 -8.18
N ILE A 99 -2.24 -0.18 -8.19
CA ILE A 99 -3.09 -0.92 -9.15
C ILE A 99 -4.59 -0.71 -8.94
N ALA A 100 -5.04 -0.39 -7.72
CA ALA A 100 -6.45 -0.13 -7.46
C ALA A 100 -6.92 1.17 -8.15
N LEU A 101 -6.00 2.04 -8.61
CA LEU A 101 -6.35 3.15 -9.49
C LEU A 101 -6.92 2.68 -10.84
N ALA A 102 -6.52 1.49 -11.32
CA ALA A 102 -7.09 0.89 -12.52
C ALA A 102 -8.55 0.42 -12.31
N GLU A 103 -8.95 0.17 -11.06
CA GLU A 103 -10.32 -0.22 -10.69
C GLU A 103 -11.23 1.02 -10.48
N VAL A 104 -10.67 2.24 -10.43
CA VAL A 104 -11.44 3.48 -10.21
C VAL A 104 -12.50 3.73 -11.29
N PRO A 105 -12.25 3.53 -12.59
CA PRO A 105 -13.28 3.69 -13.61
C PRO A 105 -14.47 2.74 -13.40
N GLU A 106 -14.21 1.50 -13.01
CA GLU A 106 -15.24 0.50 -12.71
C GLU A 106 -16.03 0.90 -11.46
N LEU A 107 -15.35 1.36 -10.42
CA LEU A 107 -15.99 1.90 -9.21
C LEU A 107 -16.89 3.11 -9.54
N MET A 108 -16.38 4.03 -10.37
CA MET A 108 -17.11 5.19 -10.86
C MET A 108 -18.25 4.83 -11.81
N ALA A 109 -18.31 3.63 -12.37
CA ALA A 109 -19.48 3.16 -13.10
C ALA A 109 -20.60 2.75 -12.13
N VAL A 110 -20.26 2.00 -11.08
CA VAL A 110 -21.23 1.36 -10.16
C VAL A 110 -21.75 2.28 -9.06
N MET A 111 -21.03 3.36 -8.71
CA MET A 111 -21.43 4.23 -7.60
C MET A 111 -22.80 4.93 -7.80
N PRO A 112 -23.49 5.33 -6.71
CA PRO A 112 -24.62 6.24 -6.77
C PRO A 112 -24.24 7.63 -7.33
N LEU A 113 -25.13 8.26 -8.11
CA LEU A 113 -24.87 9.54 -8.76
C LEU A 113 -24.49 10.66 -7.77
N TRP A 114 -25.17 10.72 -6.62
CA TRP A 114 -24.91 11.75 -5.61
C TRP A 114 -23.51 11.61 -4.98
N LEU A 115 -23.03 10.38 -4.75
CA LEU A 115 -21.68 10.13 -4.24
C LEU A 115 -20.62 10.48 -5.28
N LYS A 116 -20.86 10.17 -6.56
CA LYS A 116 -19.96 10.59 -7.65
C LYS A 116 -19.86 12.11 -7.71
N ALA A 117 -21.00 12.80 -7.71
CA ALA A 117 -21.04 14.25 -7.74
C ALA A 117 -20.31 14.86 -6.52
N LEU A 118 -20.50 14.30 -5.33
CA LEU A 118 -19.82 14.73 -4.12
C LEU A 118 -18.29 14.50 -4.19
N LEU A 119 -17.83 13.33 -4.62
CA LEU A 119 -16.40 13.05 -4.77
C LEU A 119 -15.74 13.94 -5.81
N ILE A 120 -16.38 14.10 -6.97
CA ILE A 120 -15.91 14.99 -8.04
C ILE A 120 -15.88 16.43 -7.54
N ALA A 121 -16.89 16.88 -6.79
CA ALA A 121 -16.91 18.22 -6.21
C ALA A 121 -15.77 18.40 -5.20
N ILE A 122 -15.60 17.50 -4.22
CA ILE A 122 -14.57 17.65 -3.19
C ILE A 122 -13.15 17.60 -3.80
N ILE A 123 -12.86 16.56 -4.58
CA ILE A 123 -11.53 16.36 -5.19
C ILE A 123 -11.29 17.41 -6.27
N GLY A 124 -12.26 17.60 -7.16
CA GLY A 124 -12.18 18.54 -8.27
C GLY A 124 -12.04 19.98 -7.80
N THR A 125 -12.84 20.45 -6.84
CA THR A 125 -12.73 21.81 -6.31
C THR A 125 -11.40 22.03 -5.59
N THR A 126 -10.95 21.06 -4.78
CA THR A 126 -9.66 21.18 -4.08
C THR A 126 -8.49 21.32 -5.06
N LEU A 127 -8.45 20.46 -6.08
CA LEU A 127 -7.43 20.51 -7.11
C LEU A 127 -7.56 21.74 -7.99
N PHE A 128 -8.77 22.15 -8.36
CA PHE A 128 -9.03 23.32 -9.18
C PHE A 128 -8.55 24.61 -8.49
N ILE A 129 -8.89 24.81 -7.21
CA ILE A 129 -8.39 25.94 -6.43
C ILE A 129 -6.87 25.93 -6.35
N PHE A 130 -6.27 24.75 -6.12
CA PHE A 130 -4.81 24.60 -6.12
C PHE A 130 -4.23 25.06 -7.46
N PHE A 131 -4.71 24.53 -8.60
CA PHE A 131 -4.21 24.88 -9.93
C PHE A 131 -4.43 26.35 -10.32
N LEU A 132 -5.53 26.98 -9.89
CA LEU A 132 -5.76 28.41 -10.11
C LEU A 132 -4.71 29.28 -9.40
N THR A 133 -4.21 28.83 -8.25
CA THR A 133 -3.19 29.56 -7.49
C THR A 133 -1.76 29.26 -7.94
N VAL A 134 -1.56 28.28 -8.82
CA VAL A 134 -0.22 27.93 -9.35
C VAL A 134 0.34 29.05 -10.21
N ARG A 135 1.62 29.40 -9.99
CA ARG A 135 2.36 30.36 -10.82
C ARG A 135 3.03 29.65 -11.98
N TRP A 136 2.32 29.52 -13.10
CA TRP A 136 2.82 28.87 -14.32
C TRP A 136 4.11 29.48 -14.91
N GLY A 137 4.44 30.74 -14.59
CA GLY A 137 5.71 31.37 -14.98
C GLY A 137 6.92 30.97 -14.12
N ALA A 138 6.75 30.21 -13.04
CA ALA A 138 7.82 29.81 -12.14
C ALA A 138 8.44 28.46 -12.55
N VAL A 139 8.92 28.37 -13.78
CA VAL A 139 9.38 27.11 -14.39
C VAL A 139 10.55 26.48 -13.63
N LEU A 140 11.53 27.29 -13.22
CA LEU A 140 12.73 26.80 -12.52
C LEU A 140 12.42 26.14 -11.15
N PRO A 141 11.68 26.77 -10.22
CA PRO A 141 11.32 26.10 -8.97
C PRO A 141 10.37 24.92 -9.19
N MET A 142 9.51 24.95 -10.21
CA MET A 142 8.68 23.80 -10.60
C MET A 142 9.54 22.60 -11.01
N THR A 143 10.46 22.78 -11.96
CA THR A 143 11.29 21.68 -12.46
C THR A 143 12.20 21.11 -11.38
N LEU A 144 12.88 21.98 -10.63
CA LEU A 144 13.77 21.55 -9.54
C LEU A 144 13.02 20.80 -8.43
N GLY A 145 11.77 21.20 -8.14
CA GLY A 145 11.02 20.55 -7.08
C GLY A 145 10.22 19.31 -7.52
N VAL A 146 9.85 19.19 -8.81
CA VAL A 146 9.34 17.92 -9.35
C VAL A 146 10.45 16.88 -9.44
N LEU A 147 11.70 17.28 -9.69
CA LEU A 147 12.81 16.36 -9.94
C LEU A 147 12.98 15.25 -8.89
N PRO A 148 13.05 15.50 -7.57
CA PRO A 148 13.20 14.42 -6.59
C PRO A 148 11.94 13.56 -6.44
N LEU A 149 10.75 14.13 -6.64
CA LEU A 149 9.51 13.34 -6.64
C LEU A 149 9.48 12.40 -7.85
N ALA A 150 9.80 12.92 -9.04
CA ALA A 150 9.94 12.12 -10.26
C ALA A 150 11.03 11.06 -10.10
N GLY A 151 12.16 11.40 -9.47
CA GLY A 151 13.24 10.45 -9.16
C GLY A 151 12.76 9.30 -8.27
N LEU A 152 11.93 9.56 -7.25
CA LEU A 152 11.31 8.52 -6.44
C LEU A 152 10.39 7.61 -7.26
N PHE A 153 9.54 8.19 -8.11
CA PHE A 153 8.66 7.40 -8.99
C PHE A 153 9.47 6.54 -9.98
N VAL A 154 10.49 7.10 -10.62
CA VAL A 154 11.39 6.36 -11.52
C VAL A 154 12.14 5.26 -10.78
N ALA A 155 12.58 5.50 -9.54
CA ALA A 155 13.25 4.48 -8.73
C ALA A 155 12.32 3.29 -8.43
N VAL A 156 11.04 3.55 -8.11
CA VAL A 156 10.04 2.49 -7.89
C VAL A 156 9.67 1.79 -9.20
N GLU A 157 9.57 2.53 -10.30
CA GLU A 157 9.16 2.05 -11.62
C GLU A 157 10.21 1.16 -12.28
N SER A 158 11.45 1.65 -12.33
CA SER A 158 12.56 1.05 -13.09
C SER A 158 13.49 0.18 -12.24
N TYR A 159 13.59 0.43 -10.92
CA TYR A 159 14.52 -0.28 -10.04
C TYR A 159 13.84 -0.80 -8.75
N PRO A 160 12.76 -1.59 -8.85
CA PRO A 160 11.94 -1.99 -7.70
C PRO A 160 12.75 -2.73 -6.63
N VAL A 161 13.67 -3.63 -7.01
CA VAL A 161 14.49 -4.40 -6.07
C VAL A 161 15.45 -3.52 -5.28
N SER A 162 16.09 -2.56 -5.94
CA SER A 162 17.03 -1.62 -5.31
C SER A 162 16.29 -0.67 -4.37
N PHE A 163 15.10 -0.19 -4.78
CA PHE A 163 14.24 0.62 -3.93
C PHE A 163 13.84 -0.13 -2.66
N MET A 164 13.37 -1.38 -2.78
CA MET A 164 12.99 -2.18 -1.61
C MET A 164 14.16 -2.39 -0.64
N LYS A 165 15.36 -2.74 -1.15
CA LYS A 165 16.56 -2.91 -0.32
C LYS A 165 16.95 -1.62 0.42
N ALA A 166 16.93 -0.48 -0.29
CA ALA A 166 17.21 0.81 0.32
C ALA A 166 16.14 1.19 1.36
N PHE A 167 14.87 0.91 1.08
CA PHE A 167 13.77 1.15 2.00
C PHE A 167 13.89 0.31 3.27
N GLU A 168 14.13 -0.99 3.15
CA GLU A 168 14.30 -1.90 4.29
C GLU A 168 15.53 -1.55 5.14
N LYS A 169 16.61 -1.04 4.53
CA LYS A 169 17.81 -0.59 5.26
C LYS A 169 17.58 0.72 6.02
N THR A 170 16.77 1.63 5.49
CA THR A 170 16.60 2.98 6.03
C THR A 170 15.38 3.11 6.95
N GLN A 171 14.32 2.36 6.70
CA GLN A 171 13.04 2.46 7.40
C GLN A 171 12.93 1.45 8.54
N LYS A 172 11.82 1.52 9.29
CA LYS A 172 11.52 0.54 10.33
C LYS A 172 11.05 -0.78 9.71
N GLY A 173 11.27 -1.88 10.44
CA GLY A 173 10.95 -3.23 9.98
C GLY A 173 9.53 -3.36 9.43
N ILE A 174 9.43 -4.02 8.28
CA ILE A 174 8.18 -4.28 7.57
C ILE A 174 7.59 -5.57 8.13
N VAL A 175 6.34 -5.48 8.59
CA VAL A 175 5.63 -6.60 9.20
C VAL A 175 4.85 -7.31 8.10
N THR A 176 5.39 -8.42 7.60
CA THR A 176 4.86 -9.16 6.44
C THR A 176 3.42 -9.65 6.60
N TYR A 177 2.94 -9.81 7.84
CA TYR A 177 1.59 -10.31 8.15
C TYR A 177 0.59 -9.20 8.48
N SER A 178 1.01 -7.93 8.56
CA SER A 178 0.10 -6.82 8.87
C SER A 178 0.52 -5.53 8.16
N ASP A 179 -0.26 -5.16 7.15
CA ASP A 179 -0.09 -3.89 6.43
C ASP A 179 -0.32 -2.69 7.36
N VAL A 180 -1.23 -2.82 8.33
CA VAL A 180 -1.54 -1.78 9.32
C VAL A 180 -0.34 -1.48 10.20
N MET A 181 0.35 -2.52 10.71
CA MET A 181 1.56 -2.33 11.52
C MET A 181 2.71 -1.74 10.70
N SER A 182 2.85 -2.18 9.45
CA SER A 182 3.86 -1.63 8.53
C SER A 182 3.62 -0.14 8.23
N VAL A 183 2.36 0.27 8.09
CA VAL A 183 1.99 1.70 7.95
C VAL A 183 2.19 2.49 9.21
N ALA A 184 1.92 1.91 10.38
CA ALA A 184 2.24 2.58 11.65
C ALA A 184 3.72 2.96 11.71
N ASN A 185 4.58 2.05 11.28
CA ASN A 185 6.03 2.22 11.33
C ASN A 185 6.56 3.21 10.30
N ASN A 186 6.06 3.15 9.06
CA ASN A 186 6.71 3.79 7.91
C ASN A 186 5.88 4.86 7.22
N GLY A 187 4.56 4.93 7.46
CA GLY A 187 3.65 5.90 6.83
C GLY A 187 2.84 5.32 5.67
N ARG A 188 1.86 6.10 5.20
CA ARG A 188 0.84 5.65 4.22
C ARG A 188 1.41 5.68 2.80
N ILE A 189 1.98 6.81 2.38
CA ILE A 189 2.55 6.98 1.03
C ILE A 189 3.77 6.07 0.87
N SER A 190 4.63 6.04 1.88
CA SER A 190 5.85 5.22 1.93
C SER A 190 5.56 3.73 1.72
N MET A 191 4.57 3.20 2.44
CA MET A 191 4.17 1.79 2.27
C MET A 191 3.49 1.53 0.94
N THR A 192 2.78 2.51 0.38
CA THR A 192 2.16 2.38 -0.95
C THR A 192 3.22 2.27 -2.04
N LEU A 193 4.27 3.09 -1.98
CA LEU A 193 5.43 3.01 -2.88
C LEU A 193 6.19 1.68 -2.71
N TYR A 194 6.41 1.24 -1.47
CA TYR A 194 7.05 -0.05 -1.20
C TYR A 194 6.23 -1.23 -1.73
N ASN A 195 4.92 -1.23 -1.51
CA ASN A 195 4.03 -2.28 -2.00
C ASN A 195 3.99 -2.35 -3.52
N GLU A 196 4.09 -1.20 -4.20
CA GLU A 196 4.21 -1.15 -5.65
C GLU A 196 5.53 -1.73 -6.15
N ALA A 197 6.66 -1.33 -5.54
CA ALA A 197 7.97 -1.90 -5.86
C ALA A 197 7.96 -3.43 -5.65
N ARG A 198 7.38 -3.90 -4.54
CA ARG A 198 7.23 -5.32 -4.23
C ARG A 198 6.38 -6.04 -5.27
N ARG A 199 5.24 -5.47 -5.68
CA ARG A 199 4.37 -6.03 -6.71
C ARG A 199 5.14 -6.26 -8.02
N LYS A 200 5.91 -5.28 -8.45
CA LYS A 200 6.70 -5.36 -9.69
C LYS A 200 7.81 -6.38 -9.62
N SER A 201 8.59 -6.36 -8.53
CA SER A 201 9.63 -7.35 -8.27
C SER A 201 9.08 -8.78 -8.28
N MET A 202 7.92 -9.00 -7.67
CA MET A 202 7.27 -10.32 -7.70
C MET A 202 6.75 -10.68 -9.10
N ARG A 203 6.17 -9.72 -9.83
CA ARG A 203 5.72 -9.95 -11.20
C ARG A 203 6.87 -10.34 -12.12
N GLU A 204 8.02 -9.68 -12.03
CA GLU A 204 9.23 -10.04 -12.77
C GLU A 204 9.71 -11.46 -12.43
N LYS A 205 9.75 -11.81 -11.14
CA LYS A 205 10.13 -13.17 -10.69
C LYS A 205 9.15 -14.24 -11.17
N THR A 206 7.86 -13.92 -11.22
CA THR A 206 6.82 -14.87 -11.64
C THR A 206 6.66 -14.95 -13.17
N ALA A 207 7.09 -13.93 -13.93
CA ALA A 207 6.98 -13.91 -15.39
C ALA A 207 7.61 -15.16 -16.04
N HIS A 208 8.78 -15.57 -15.54
CA HIS A 208 9.47 -16.78 -16.01
C HIS A 208 8.68 -18.09 -15.81
N TYR A 209 7.75 -18.13 -14.85
CA TYR A 209 6.91 -19.30 -14.61
C TYR A 209 5.62 -19.28 -15.44
N LEU A 210 5.13 -18.09 -15.81
CA LEU A 210 3.92 -17.92 -16.63
C LEU A 210 4.18 -18.24 -18.11
N GLU A 211 5.36 -17.91 -18.61
CA GLU A 211 5.69 -17.99 -20.04
C GLU A 211 6.58 -19.19 -20.39
N ASN A 212 6.80 -20.14 -19.48
CA ASN A 212 7.71 -21.24 -19.74
C ASN A 212 7.09 -22.24 -20.75
N PRO A 213 7.58 -22.30 -22.00
CA PRO A 213 7.02 -23.19 -23.02
C PRO A 213 7.21 -24.67 -22.67
N TYR A 214 8.18 -25.03 -21.83
CA TYR A 214 8.37 -26.40 -21.37
C TYR A 214 7.24 -26.84 -20.42
N TYR A 215 6.72 -25.93 -19.58
CA TYR A 215 5.54 -26.23 -18.76
C TYR A 215 4.29 -26.43 -19.62
N LEU A 216 4.12 -25.63 -20.67
CA LEU A 216 2.99 -25.80 -21.60
C LEU A 216 3.08 -27.13 -22.36
N LEU A 217 4.27 -27.51 -22.82
CA LEU A 217 4.48 -28.81 -23.49
C LEU A 217 4.23 -30.00 -22.56
N ASP A 218 4.63 -29.91 -21.30
CA ASP A 218 4.35 -30.98 -20.32
C ASP A 218 2.88 -31.01 -19.91
N VAL A 219 2.22 -29.85 -19.81
CA VAL A 219 0.77 -29.75 -19.62
C VAL A 219 0.04 -30.37 -20.82
N ASP A 220 0.44 -30.08 -22.05
CA ASP A 220 -0.17 -30.64 -23.27
C ASP A 220 0.02 -32.16 -23.36
N LYS A 221 1.20 -32.68 -22.99
CA LYS A 221 1.45 -34.13 -22.87
C LYS A 221 0.55 -34.78 -21.82
N VAL A 222 0.35 -34.12 -20.67
CA VAL A 222 -0.54 -34.61 -19.62
C VAL A 222 -1.99 -34.57 -20.09
N ILE A 223 -2.43 -33.50 -20.76
CA ILE A 223 -3.77 -33.39 -21.34
C ILE A 223 -4.00 -34.48 -22.38
N ALA A 224 -3.04 -34.75 -23.26
CA ALA A 224 -3.11 -35.82 -24.25
C ALA A 224 -3.27 -37.20 -23.57
N LYS A 225 -2.43 -37.50 -22.55
CA LYS A 225 -2.54 -38.73 -21.76
C LYS A 225 -3.88 -38.88 -21.04
N VAL A 226 -4.44 -37.79 -20.51
CA VAL A 226 -5.75 -37.80 -19.85
C VAL A 226 -6.88 -37.99 -20.87
N LYS A 227 -6.77 -37.42 -22.07
CA LYS A 227 -7.75 -37.61 -23.16
C LYS A 227 -7.76 -39.05 -23.71
N GLU A 228 -6.60 -39.72 -23.72
CA GLU A 228 -6.46 -41.11 -24.15
C GLU A 228 -6.99 -42.14 -23.13
N GLN A 229 -7.24 -41.73 -21.88
CA GLN A 229 -7.85 -42.62 -20.89
C GLN A 229 -9.31 -42.94 -21.25
N ARG A 230 -9.57 -44.22 -21.57
CA ARG A 230 -10.91 -44.73 -21.93
C ARG A 230 -11.99 -44.53 -20.87
N SER A 231 -11.63 -44.41 -19.58
CA SER A 231 -12.61 -44.15 -18.51
C SER A 231 -12.60 -42.68 -18.12
N ARG A 232 -13.58 -41.91 -18.61
CA ARG A 232 -13.84 -40.54 -18.13
C ARG A 232 -14.39 -40.61 -16.72
N ARG A 233 -13.55 -40.41 -15.72
CA ARG A 233 -13.96 -40.33 -14.30
C ARG A 233 -14.16 -38.87 -13.92
N ASN A 234 -15.15 -38.59 -13.08
CA ASN A 234 -15.32 -37.26 -12.49
C ASN A 234 -14.15 -37.01 -11.53
N VAL A 235 -13.37 -35.97 -11.82
CA VAL A 235 -12.26 -35.52 -10.96
C VAL A 235 -12.73 -34.29 -10.20
N HIS A 236 -12.73 -34.38 -8.87
CA HIS A 236 -13.01 -33.26 -8.00
C HIS A 236 -11.70 -32.76 -7.40
N LEU A 237 -11.23 -31.61 -7.86
CA LEU A 237 -10.09 -30.93 -7.26
C LEU A 237 -10.59 -30.06 -6.10
N ILE A 238 -10.19 -30.42 -4.89
CA ILE A 238 -10.47 -29.63 -3.69
C ILE A 238 -9.15 -29.01 -3.25
N VAL A 239 -9.04 -27.69 -3.40
CA VAL A 239 -7.88 -26.93 -2.93
C VAL A 239 -8.24 -26.35 -1.57
N LEU A 240 -7.57 -26.82 -0.53
CA LEU A 240 -7.77 -26.33 0.83
C LEU A 240 -6.76 -25.21 1.12
N GLU A 241 -7.26 -24.01 1.41
CA GLU A 241 -6.40 -22.86 1.72
C GLU A 241 -5.61 -23.10 3.01
N SER A 242 -4.30 -22.86 2.97
CA SER A 242 -3.39 -23.00 4.13
C SER A 242 -3.44 -24.38 4.80
N PHE A 243 -3.81 -25.43 4.05
CA PHE A 243 -3.82 -26.79 4.56
C PHE A 243 -2.41 -27.35 4.63
N LEU A 244 -1.94 -27.56 5.85
CA LEU A 244 -0.65 -28.14 6.17
C LEU A 244 -0.89 -29.30 7.12
N ASP A 245 -0.13 -30.38 6.96
CA ASP A 245 -0.05 -31.42 7.98
C ASP A 245 0.86 -30.92 9.13
N PRO A 246 0.29 -30.57 10.30
CA PRO A 246 1.04 -30.06 11.44
C PRO A 246 2.02 -31.08 12.02
N GLU A 247 1.85 -32.39 11.78
CA GLU A 247 2.79 -33.43 12.23
C GLU A 247 4.15 -33.32 11.50
N LEU A 248 4.19 -32.65 10.35
CA LEU A 248 5.44 -32.41 9.60
C LEU A 248 6.29 -31.27 10.20
N LEU A 249 5.79 -30.55 11.22
CA LEU A 249 6.52 -29.50 11.91
C LEU A 249 7.33 -30.12 13.06
N LEU A 250 8.60 -30.39 12.81
CA LEU A 250 9.51 -31.11 13.72
C LEU A 250 9.64 -30.49 15.13
N ASP A 251 9.48 -29.17 15.25
CA ASP A 251 9.66 -28.43 16.51
C ASP A 251 8.32 -27.97 17.15
N ALA A 252 7.18 -28.46 16.66
CA ALA A 252 5.87 -28.05 17.18
C ALA A 252 5.30 -29.10 18.15
N GLU A 253 5.05 -28.69 19.40
CA GLU A 253 4.35 -29.51 20.40
C GLU A 253 2.86 -29.16 20.44
N PHE A 254 2.00 -30.17 20.27
CA PHE A 254 0.55 -30.01 20.32
C PHE A 254 -0.02 -30.70 21.55
N SER A 255 -0.84 -29.99 22.33
CA SER A 255 -1.51 -30.54 23.52
C SER A 255 -2.60 -31.57 23.20
N ARG A 256 -3.06 -31.59 21.95
CA ARG A 256 -4.01 -32.56 21.39
C ARG A 256 -3.61 -32.83 19.95
N ASN A 257 -3.96 -34.00 19.42
CA ASN A 257 -3.77 -34.28 18.01
C ASN A 257 -4.47 -33.17 17.18
N PRO A 258 -3.72 -32.39 16.39
CA PRO A 258 -4.26 -31.28 15.62
C PRO A 258 -5.07 -31.73 14.40
N ALA A 259 -4.97 -33.00 13.99
CA ALA A 259 -5.79 -33.57 12.92
C ALA A 259 -7.18 -33.95 13.44
N HIS A 260 -8.22 -33.59 12.67
CA HIS A 260 -9.58 -34.02 12.99
C HIS A 260 -9.71 -35.54 12.75
N PRO A 261 -10.34 -36.32 13.64
CA PRO A 261 -10.40 -37.78 13.52
C PRO A 261 -11.10 -38.26 12.23
N ASP A 262 -12.07 -37.50 11.72
CA ASP A 262 -12.72 -37.82 10.45
C ASP A 262 -11.83 -37.55 9.24
N PHE A 263 -10.89 -36.60 9.35
CA PHE A 263 -9.89 -36.36 8.32
C PHE A 263 -8.89 -37.52 8.26
N GLU A 264 -8.41 -38.00 9.40
CA GLU A 264 -7.56 -39.19 9.47
C GLU A 264 -8.23 -40.42 8.85
N LYS A 265 -9.52 -40.66 9.13
CA LYS A 265 -10.25 -41.80 8.57
C LYS A 265 -10.25 -41.82 7.03
N ILE A 266 -10.29 -40.65 6.40
CA ILE A 266 -10.37 -40.52 4.94
C ILE A 266 -8.98 -40.58 4.29
N PHE A 267 -7.95 -39.98 4.92
CA PHE A 267 -6.69 -39.65 4.24
C PHE A 267 -5.42 -40.37 4.76
N LYS A 268 -5.44 -41.00 5.94
CA LYS A 268 -4.25 -41.59 6.63
C LYS A 268 -3.43 -42.61 5.81
N ARG A 269 -3.94 -43.12 4.69
CA ARG A 269 -3.23 -44.08 3.80
C ARG A 269 -3.32 -43.72 2.31
N LYS A 270 -3.75 -42.51 1.96
CA LYS A 270 -4.01 -42.08 0.58
C LYS A 270 -3.27 -40.81 0.15
N GLY A 271 -2.43 -40.26 1.02
CA GLY A 271 -1.73 -38.99 0.79
C GLY A 271 -0.37 -39.13 0.10
N GLY A 272 0.04 -38.08 -0.61
CA GLY A 272 1.40 -37.84 -1.07
C GLY A 272 1.80 -36.39 -0.77
N ALA A 273 3.09 -36.13 -0.54
CA ALA A 273 3.58 -34.78 -0.24
C ALA A 273 3.83 -33.99 -1.54
N VAL A 274 3.33 -32.75 -1.59
CA VAL A 274 3.60 -31.82 -2.69
C VAL A 274 4.44 -30.68 -2.16
N HIS A 275 5.58 -30.42 -2.81
CA HIS A 275 6.46 -29.31 -2.44
C HIS A 275 5.93 -28.01 -3.05
N PHE A 276 5.62 -27.03 -2.20
CA PHE A 276 5.21 -25.70 -2.62
C PHE A 276 6.39 -24.72 -2.52
N PRO A 277 6.69 -23.93 -3.57
CA PRO A 277 7.84 -23.02 -3.60
C PRO A 277 7.68 -21.76 -2.71
N GLY A 278 6.64 -21.69 -1.88
CA GLY A 278 6.40 -20.57 -0.97
C GLY A 278 5.46 -20.93 0.17
N LEU A 279 5.77 -20.45 1.38
CA LEU A 279 5.12 -20.86 2.63
C LEU A 279 3.83 -20.07 2.96
N ARG A 280 3.35 -19.17 2.09
CA ARG A 280 2.12 -18.38 2.31
C ARG A 280 1.42 -17.98 1.00
N GLY A 281 0.12 -18.30 0.92
CA GLY A 281 -0.91 -17.45 0.30
C GLY A 281 -0.86 -17.21 -1.21
N CYS A 282 -0.63 -18.25 -2.01
CA CYS A 282 -0.84 -18.17 -3.47
C CYS A 282 -1.73 -19.32 -3.94
N ASN A 283 -3.05 -19.17 -3.84
CA ASN A 283 -3.98 -20.00 -4.60
C ASN A 283 -4.30 -19.31 -5.93
N GLY A 284 -3.55 -19.71 -6.97
CA GLY A 284 -3.94 -19.58 -8.38
C GLY A 284 -3.47 -18.31 -9.12
N PRO A 285 -3.16 -18.43 -10.43
CA PRO A 285 -3.17 -17.29 -11.34
C PRO A 285 -4.62 -16.90 -11.58
N GLY A 286 -5.00 -15.69 -11.19
CA GLY A 286 -6.27 -15.11 -11.61
C GLY A 286 -6.31 -15.10 -13.15
N ARG A 287 -7.37 -15.68 -13.71
CA ARG A 287 -7.71 -15.46 -15.12
C ARG A 287 -7.81 -13.96 -15.37
N ILE A 288 -7.08 -13.48 -16.38
CA ILE A 288 -7.46 -12.32 -17.19
C ILE A 288 -8.40 -12.85 -18.27
#